data_AF-A0A3C1W2B8-F1
#
_entry.id   AF-A0A3C1W2B8-F1
#
_cell.length_a   1.000
_cell.length_b   1.000
_cell.length_c   1.000
_cell.angle_alpha   90.00
_cell.angle_beta   90.00
_cell.angle_gamma   90.00
#
_symmetry.space_group_name_H-M   'P 1'
#
loop_
_entity.id
_entity.type
_entity.pdbx_description
1 polymer ?
#
loop_
_entity_poly.entity_id
_entity_poly.type
_entity_poly.pdbx_seq_one_letter_code
_entity_poly.pdbx_strand_id
1 'polypeptide(L)'
;MYRSITLEEDIALKQVIANRHGDETSCQRYNWRESLASEHRAPIPEIIVTRGAGEVQFSLADVTDTIGEALTDLLLSRQEQEERIFNDENRNFVTAVAFSVAKSLMQQVQRGGTIKLSHNDLNLLIEKALIENDAHDVAKSLLFARSYEKNGEILVSEDPHLMPVRLIRRNGNVVPWSETKIETAVRKAFLDLRKDPEPASRIAHGVTKRVRGGDSAFVHIEDVQDLVEEELGRQGQYEVMRAYMSYRIQRAEVRKIHQAEATEDPNQDSMVVVTREDGQSDFWDGTELKKRIQFGMIGLNLCLSEEEIEFELRRSIGAEIAESELQRTIVLNAKSLIEKDADFAKFAARILLSYIYEEVLDWSIQRDGIASLKAAHQEQFRR
;
A
#
# COMPACT_ATOMS: atom_id res chain seq x y z
N MET A 1 -27.92 2.76 -16.14
CA MET A 1 -28.81 3.93 -15.87
C MET A 1 -28.55 4.34 -14.43
N TYR A 2 -27.90 5.48 -14.19
CA TYR A 2 -27.51 5.96 -12.86
C TYR A 2 -28.74 6.11 -11.96
N ARG A 3 -28.90 5.25 -10.96
CA ARG A 3 -29.94 5.37 -9.94
C ARG A 3 -29.26 5.52 -8.59
N SER A 4 -29.24 6.74 -8.07
CA SER A 4 -28.74 7.00 -6.72
C SER A 4 -29.49 6.11 -5.73
N ILE A 5 -28.76 5.23 -5.05
CA ILE A 5 -29.29 4.37 -3.98
C ILE A 5 -30.01 5.25 -2.95
N THR A 6 -31.27 4.95 -2.67
CA THR A 6 -32.01 5.67 -1.61
C THR A 6 -31.44 5.33 -0.23
N LEU A 7 -31.66 6.18 0.77
CA LEU A 7 -31.21 5.89 2.14
C LEU A 7 -31.73 4.52 2.64
N GLU A 8 -32.94 4.14 2.23
CA GLU A 8 -33.55 2.84 2.53
C GLU A 8 -32.82 1.67 1.85
N GLU A 9 -32.49 1.81 0.56
CA GLU A 9 -31.71 0.81 -0.19
C GLU A 9 -30.28 0.66 0.37
N ASP A 10 -29.68 1.75 0.87
CA ASP A 10 -28.35 1.74 1.51
C ASP A 10 -28.36 0.98 2.85
N ILE A 11 -29.40 1.20 3.67
CA ILE A 11 -29.59 0.48 4.93
C ILE A 11 -29.87 -1.00 4.67
N ALA A 12 -30.72 -1.31 3.69
CA ALA A 12 -31.02 -2.69 3.29
C ALA A 12 -29.77 -3.43 2.81
N LEU A 13 -28.91 -2.76 2.02
CA LEU A 13 -27.65 -3.32 1.55
C LEU A 13 -26.71 -3.66 2.71
N LYS A 14 -26.57 -2.76 3.68
CA LYS A 14 -25.76 -3.01 4.88
C LYS A 14 -26.26 -4.20 5.69
N GLN A 15 -27.57 -4.34 5.83
CA GLN A 15 -28.19 -5.47 6.54
C GLN A 15 -27.97 -6.80 5.80
N VAL A 16 -28.13 -6.82 4.47
CA VAL A 16 -27.88 -8.02 3.66
C VAL A 16 -26.43 -8.45 3.78
N ILE A 17 -25.49 -7.51 3.68
CA ILE A 17 -24.06 -7.78 3.80
C ILE A 17 -23.73 -8.34 5.19
N ALA A 18 -24.20 -7.69 6.26
CA ALA A 18 -23.96 -8.15 7.62
C ALA A 18 -24.53 -9.56 7.88
N ASN A 19 -25.70 -9.87 7.32
CA ASN A 19 -26.33 -11.18 7.48
C ASN A 19 -25.64 -12.27 6.66
N ARG A 20 -25.21 -11.97 5.43
CA ARG A 20 -24.58 -12.97 4.54
C ARG A 20 -23.14 -13.24 4.91
N HIS A 21 -22.36 -12.19 5.14
CA HIS A 21 -20.94 -12.31 5.49
C HIS A 21 -20.70 -12.74 6.94
N GLY A 22 -21.76 -12.80 7.76
CA GLY A 22 -21.74 -13.44 9.08
C GLY A 22 -21.87 -14.98 9.06
N ASP A 23 -22.27 -15.58 7.93
CA ASP A 23 -22.40 -17.04 7.75
C ASP A 23 -21.71 -17.47 6.45
N GLU A 24 -20.52 -18.08 6.55
CA GLU A 24 -19.68 -18.46 5.40
C GLU A 24 -20.44 -19.30 4.35
N THR A 25 -21.47 -20.05 4.75
CA THR A 25 -22.29 -20.88 3.83
C THR A 25 -23.20 -20.05 2.93
N SER A 26 -23.50 -18.80 3.32
CA SER A 26 -24.40 -17.90 2.60
C SER A 26 -23.68 -17.02 1.55
N CYS A 27 -22.35 -16.89 1.63
CA CYS A 27 -21.55 -16.07 0.70
C CYS A 27 -21.39 -16.74 -0.67
N GLN A 28 -21.08 -18.04 -0.72
CA GLN A 28 -20.76 -18.77 -1.97
C GLN A 28 -21.97 -19.43 -2.65
N ARG A 29 -23.14 -18.77 -2.60
CA ARG A 29 -24.40 -19.39 -3.05
C ARG A 29 -24.53 -19.53 -4.57
N TYR A 30 -23.81 -18.73 -5.35
CA TYR A 30 -23.81 -18.74 -6.81
C TYR A 30 -22.41 -18.98 -7.38
N ASN A 31 -22.31 -19.84 -8.39
CA ASN A 31 -21.04 -20.24 -8.99
C ASN A 31 -20.61 -19.28 -10.11
N TRP A 32 -20.29 -18.04 -9.75
CA TRP A 32 -20.01 -16.96 -10.71
C TRP A 32 -18.85 -17.28 -11.67
N ARG A 33 -17.80 -17.95 -11.20
CA ARG A 33 -16.70 -18.50 -12.00
C ARG A 33 -17.13 -19.37 -13.19
N GLU A 34 -18.30 -20.00 -13.17
CA GLU A 34 -18.78 -20.80 -14.29
C GLU A 34 -19.18 -19.98 -15.52
N SER A 35 -19.35 -18.67 -15.33
CA SER A 35 -19.62 -17.71 -16.41
C SER A 35 -18.43 -17.49 -17.33
N LEU A 36 -17.21 -17.77 -16.86
CA LEU A 36 -16.00 -17.73 -17.68
C LEU A 36 -15.84 -19.03 -18.46
N ALA A 37 -15.38 -18.93 -19.72
CA ALA A 37 -14.91 -20.11 -20.46
C ALA A 37 -13.70 -20.73 -19.73
N SER A 38 -13.57 -22.07 -19.77
CA SER A 38 -12.53 -22.81 -19.04
C SER A 38 -11.10 -22.32 -19.33
N GLU A 39 -10.87 -21.80 -20.54
CA GLU A 39 -9.59 -21.26 -20.98
C GLU A 39 -9.18 -19.98 -20.23
N HIS A 40 -10.15 -19.18 -19.78
CA HIS A 40 -9.90 -17.93 -19.05
C HIS A 40 -9.91 -18.10 -17.52
N ARG A 41 -10.12 -19.32 -17.03
CA ARG A 41 -10.05 -19.65 -15.59
C ARG A 41 -8.64 -19.99 -15.12
N ALA A 42 -7.69 -20.16 -16.04
CA ALA A 42 -6.31 -20.43 -15.70
C ALA A 42 -5.66 -19.20 -15.04
N PRO A 43 -4.86 -19.38 -13.98
CA PRO A 43 -4.11 -18.28 -13.37
C PRO A 43 -3.11 -17.67 -14.37
N ILE A 44 -2.95 -16.35 -14.30
CA ILE A 44 -1.98 -15.59 -15.11
C ILE A 44 -0.67 -15.51 -14.30
N PRO A 45 0.39 -16.25 -14.68
CA PRO A 45 1.60 -16.36 -13.86
C PRO A 45 2.39 -15.05 -13.77
N GLU A 46 2.21 -14.12 -14.71
CA GLU A 46 2.89 -12.83 -14.72
C GLU A 46 2.37 -11.85 -13.65
N ILE A 47 1.23 -12.15 -13.03
CA ILE A 47 0.59 -11.28 -12.03
C ILE A 47 0.45 -12.04 -10.71
N ILE A 48 1.09 -11.53 -9.67
CA ILE A 48 1.09 -12.11 -8.32
C ILE A 48 0.27 -11.20 -7.41
N VAL A 49 -0.69 -11.79 -6.68
CA VAL A 49 -1.53 -11.11 -5.70
C VAL A 49 -1.13 -11.55 -4.30
N THR A 50 -0.79 -10.60 -3.42
CA THR A 50 -0.46 -10.88 -2.02
C THR A 50 -1.71 -10.80 -1.14
N ARG A 51 -2.02 -11.89 -0.42
CA ARG A 51 -3.10 -11.97 0.59
C ARG A 51 -2.48 -12.29 1.95
N GLY A 52 -2.35 -11.29 2.81
CA GLY A 52 -1.67 -11.44 4.11
C GLY A 52 -0.22 -11.92 3.93
N ALA A 53 0.13 -13.09 4.47
CA ALA A 53 1.45 -13.69 4.36
C ALA A 53 1.67 -14.59 3.11
N GLY A 54 0.65 -14.77 2.27
CA GLY A 54 0.71 -15.66 1.09
C GLY A 54 0.77 -14.91 -0.24
N GLU A 55 1.55 -15.43 -1.19
CA GLU A 55 1.52 -15.01 -2.60
C GLU A 55 0.66 -15.99 -3.41
N VAL A 56 -0.34 -15.48 -4.14
CA VAL A 56 -1.23 -16.28 -5.00
C VAL A 56 -1.17 -15.74 -6.42
N GLN A 57 -1.25 -16.61 -7.43
CA GLN A 57 -1.33 -16.16 -8.81
C GLN A 57 -2.69 -15.52 -9.10
N PHE A 58 -2.68 -14.44 -9.87
CA PHE A 58 -3.92 -13.77 -10.27
C PHE A 58 -4.79 -14.73 -11.08
N SER A 59 -6.05 -14.85 -10.68
CA SER A 59 -7.07 -15.64 -11.36
C SER A 59 -8.25 -14.74 -11.72
N LEU A 60 -8.66 -14.79 -12.98
CA LEU A 60 -9.86 -14.07 -13.42
C LEU A 60 -11.13 -14.62 -12.75
N ALA A 61 -11.11 -15.91 -12.36
CA ALA A 61 -12.22 -16.54 -11.66
C ALA A 61 -12.45 -15.88 -10.29
N ASP A 62 -11.39 -15.59 -9.55
CA ASP A 62 -11.48 -14.92 -8.25
C ASP A 62 -12.11 -13.53 -8.38
N VAL A 63 -11.69 -12.76 -9.40
CA VAL A 63 -12.26 -11.43 -9.69
C VAL A 63 -13.74 -11.53 -10.06
N THR A 64 -14.11 -12.57 -10.82
CA THR A 64 -15.49 -12.82 -11.24
C THR A 64 -16.37 -13.18 -10.04
N ASP A 65 -15.85 -14.00 -9.12
CA ASP A 65 -16.55 -14.36 -7.88
C ASP A 65 -16.76 -13.11 -7.01
N THR A 66 -15.72 -12.30 -6.80
CA THR A 66 -15.81 -11.05 -6.02
C THR A 66 -16.83 -10.05 -6.60
N ILE A 67 -16.83 -9.83 -7.92
CA ILE A 67 -17.79 -8.93 -8.57
C ILE A 67 -19.22 -9.53 -8.51
N GLY A 68 -19.34 -10.84 -8.72
CA GLY A 68 -20.61 -11.55 -8.68
C GLY A 68 -21.25 -11.54 -7.29
N GLU A 69 -20.46 -11.72 -6.24
CA GLU A 69 -20.90 -11.61 -4.84
C GLU A 69 -21.39 -10.20 -4.53
N ALA A 70 -20.63 -9.16 -4.89
CA ALA A 70 -21.04 -7.77 -4.72
C ALA A 70 -22.35 -7.43 -5.47
N LEU A 71 -22.52 -7.97 -6.68
CA LEU A 71 -23.76 -7.85 -7.44
C LEU A 71 -24.92 -8.61 -6.77
N THR A 72 -24.65 -9.79 -6.22
CA THR A 72 -25.64 -10.59 -5.49
C THR A 72 -26.14 -9.84 -4.26
N ASP A 73 -25.23 -9.25 -3.48
CA ASP A 73 -25.56 -8.44 -2.30
C ASP A 73 -26.45 -7.25 -2.67
N LEU A 74 -26.16 -6.59 -3.79
CA LEU A 74 -26.96 -5.48 -4.30
C LEU A 74 -28.35 -5.91 -4.77
N LEU A 75 -28.46 -7.04 -5.47
CA LEU A 75 -29.75 -7.50 -5.98
C LEU A 75 -30.64 -8.04 -4.86
N LEU A 76 -30.06 -8.72 -3.87
CA LEU A 76 -30.77 -9.16 -2.67
C LEU A 76 -31.26 -7.97 -1.83
N SER A 77 -30.47 -6.90 -1.70
CA SER A 77 -30.93 -5.70 -0.98
C SER A 77 -32.11 -5.01 -1.66
N ARG A 78 -32.22 -5.15 -2.98
CA ARG A 78 -33.36 -4.68 -3.80
C ARG A 78 -34.56 -5.64 -3.79
N GLN A 79 -34.52 -6.70 -3.00
CA GLN A 79 -35.57 -7.73 -2.92
C GLN A 79 -35.84 -8.44 -4.26
N GLU A 80 -34.83 -8.52 -5.13
CA GLU A 80 -34.95 -9.32 -6.36
C GLU A 80 -35.09 -10.80 -6.03
N GLN A 81 -35.80 -11.53 -6.89
CA GLN A 81 -36.00 -12.97 -6.72
C GLN A 81 -34.67 -13.71 -6.90
N GLU A 82 -34.33 -14.60 -5.97
CA GLU A 82 -33.07 -15.37 -5.99
C GLU A 82 -32.83 -16.12 -7.32
N GLU A 83 -33.91 -16.55 -7.99
CA GLU A 83 -33.85 -17.25 -9.28
C GLU A 83 -33.47 -16.33 -10.45
N ARG A 84 -33.62 -15.01 -10.31
CA ARG A 84 -33.33 -14.01 -11.35
C ARG A 84 -31.96 -13.37 -11.21
N ILE A 85 -31.27 -13.60 -10.09
CA ILE A 85 -29.94 -13.04 -9.83
C ILE A 85 -28.91 -13.67 -10.77
N PHE A 86 -28.93 -14.98 -10.94
CA PHE A 86 -27.99 -15.71 -11.79
C PHE A 86 -28.54 -15.90 -13.21
N ASN A 87 -28.70 -14.79 -13.95
CA ASN A 87 -29.18 -14.77 -15.33
C ASN A 87 -28.06 -14.44 -16.33
N ASP A 88 -28.31 -14.62 -17.64
CA ASP A 88 -27.30 -14.38 -18.67
C ASP A 88 -26.85 -12.92 -18.78
N GLU A 89 -27.72 -11.96 -18.48
CA GLU A 89 -27.39 -10.52 -18.49
C GLU A 89 -26.37 -10.18 -17.40
N ASN A 90 -26.61 -10.61 -16.17
CA ASN A 90 -25.74 -10.43 -15.02
C ASN A 90 -24.42 -11.18 -15.22
N ARG A 91 -24.45 -12.40 -15.76
CA ARG A 91 -23.24 -13.17 -16.07
C ARG A 91 -22.37 -12.48 -17.11
N ASN A 92 -22.98 -11.94 -18.16
CA ASN A 92 -22.27 -11.16 -19.18
C ASN A 92 -21.69 -9.88 -18.60
N PHE A 93 -22.42 -9.18 -17.73
CA PHE A 93 -21.95 -7.97 -17.05
C PHE A 93 -20.73 -8.27 -16.16
N VAL A 94 -20.83 -9.25 -15.26
CA VAL A 94 -19.71 -9.63 -14.36
C VAL A 94 -18.48 -10.02 -15.18
N THR A 95 -18.68 -10.80 -16.25
CA THR A 95 -17.60 -11.23 -17.15
C THR A 95 -16.96 -10.05 -17.89
N ALA A 96 -17.75 -9.10 -18.39
CA ALA A 96 -17.25 -7.92 -19.08
C ALA A 96 -16.39 -7.03 -18.16
N VAL A 97 -16.84 -6.81 -16.93
CA VAL A 97 -16.07 -6.04 -15.93
C VAL A 97 -14.78 -6.77 -15.57
N ALA A 98 -14.85 -8.08 -15.32
CA ALA A 98 -13.67 -8.90 -15.02
C ALA A 98 -12.63 -8.84 -16.15
N PHE A 99 -13.05 -8.93 -17.42
CA PHE A 99 -12.16 -8.76 -18.56
C PHE A 99 -11.58 -7.36 -18.66
N SER A 100 -12.31 -6.31 -18.26
CA SER A 100 -11.77 -4.94 -18.21
C SER A 100 -10.61 -4.82 -17.21
N VAL A 101 -10.77 -5.43 -16.03
CA VAL A 101 -9.70 -5.52 -15.01
C VAL A 101 -8.49 -6.27 -15.56
N ALA A 102 -8.71 -7.45 -16.15
CA ALA A 102 -7.64 -8.26 -16.72
C ALA A 102 -6.90 -7.52 -17.86
N LYS A 103 -7.64 -6.87 -18.75
CA LYS A 103 -7.07 -6.07 -19.85
C LYS A 103 -6.21 -4.92 -19.31
N SER A 104 -6.70 -4.23 -18.28
CA SER A 104 -5.96 -3.13 -17.64
C SER A 104 -4.66 -3.63 -17.02
N LEU A 105 -4.68 -4.78 -16.35
CA LEU A 105 -3.48 -5.41 -15.78
C LEU A 105 -2.51 -5.91 -16.86
N MET A 106 -3.01 -6.57 -17.91
CA MET A 106 -2.19 -7.06 -19.02
C MET A 106 -1.48 -5.95 -19.78
N GLN A 107 -2.11 -4.78 -19.95
CA GLN A 107 -1.46 -3.61 -20.54
C GLN A 107 -0.26 -3.13 -19.71
N GLN A 108 -0.32 -3.26 -18.39
CA GLN A 108 0.79 -2.91 -17.50
C GLN A 108 1.90 -3.98 -17.57
N VAL A 109 1.53 -5.27 -17.63
CA VAL A 109 2.48 -6.38 -17.78
C VAL A 109 3.31 -6.24 -19.06
N GLN A 110 2.66 -5.87 -20.17
CA GLN A 110 3.35 -5.63 -21.45
C GLN A 110 4.41 -4.52 -21.39
N ARG A 111 4.29 -3.59 -20.43
CA ARG A 111 5.23 -2.47 -20.25
C ARG A 111 6.34 -2.77 -19.23
N GLY A 112 6.04 -3.54 -18.18
CA GLY A 112 6.91 -3.70 -17.01
C GLY A 112 7.27 -5.13 -16.61
N GLY A 113 6.81 -6.16 -17.34
CA GLY A 113 7.01 -7.55 -16.97
C GLY A 113 6.10 -7.98 -15.83
N THR A 114 6.62 -8.71 -14.84
CA THR A 114 5.83 -9.25 -13.72
C THR A 114 5.33 -8.16 -12.77
N ILE A 115 4.07 -8.26 -12.32
CA ILE A 115 3.47 -7.30 -11.40
C ILE A 115 3.11 -7.99 -10.09
N LYS A 116 3.48 -7.38 -8.96
CA LYS A 116 3.04 -7.78 -7.62
C LYS A 116 2.03 -6.77 -7.08
N LEU A 117 0.81 -7.23 -6.87
CA LEU A 117 -0.36 -6.46 -6.42
C LEU A 117 -0.73 -6.92 -5.01
N SER A 118 -1.12 -6.01 -4.12
CA SER A 118 -1.84 -6.42 -2.90
C SER A 118 -3.30 -6.74 -3.20
N HIS A 119 -3.95 -7.49 -2.30
CA HIS A 119 -5.39 -7.71 -2.38
C HIS A 119 -6.19 -6.40 -2.40
N ASN A 120 -5.75 -5.39 -1.63
CA ASN A 120 -6.36 -4.06 -1.65
C ASN A 120 -6.20 -3.36 -3.02
N ASP A 121 -5.04 -3.51 -3.67
CA ASP A 121 -4.80 -2.95 -5.02
C ASP A 121 -5.72 -3.58 -6.06
N LEU A 122 -5.89 -4.89 -5.97
CA LEU A 122 -6.81 -5.62 -6.85
C LEU A 122 -8.25 -5.11 -6.67
N ASN A 123 -8.70 -4.92 -5.44
CA ASN A 123 -10.04 -4.42 -5.16
C ASN A 123 -10.26 -2.99 -5.68
N LEU A 124 -9.26 -2.11 -5.57
CA LEU A 124 -9.33 -0.76 -6.15
C LEU A 124 -9.44 -0.80 -7.69
N LEU A 125 -8.81 -1.77 -8.35
CA LEU A 125 -8.98 -1.95 -9.79
C LEU A 125 -10.37 -2.43 -10.17
N ILE A 126 -10.91 -3.35 -9.38
CA ILE A 126 -12.28 -3.84 -9.57
C ILE A 126 -13.25 -2.67 -9.40
N GLU A 127 -13.07 -1.85 -8.36
CA GLU A 127 -13.86 -0.65 -8.12
C GLU A 127 -13.78 0.33 -9.31
N LYS A 128 -12.58 0.63 -9.80
CA LYS A 128 -12.42 1.50 -10.97
C LYS A 128 -13.07 0.91 -12.22
N ALA A 129 -12.89 -0.39 -12.48
CA ALA A 129 -13.51 -1.05 -13.63
C ALA A 129 -15.04 -1.03 -13.52
N LEU A 130 -15.61 -1.18 -12.33
CA LEU A 130 -17.04 -1.03 -12.09
C LEU A 130 -17.51 0.40 -12.38
N ILE A 131 -16.77 1.42 -11.92
CA ILE A 131 -17.05 2.83 -12.19
C ILE A 131 -17.01 3.15 -13.70
N GLU A 132 -15.99 2.66 -14.42
CA GLU A 132 -15.86 2.83 -15.87
C GLU A 132 -17.00 2.17 -16.67
N ASN A 133 -17.64 1.15 -16.10
CA ASN A 133 -18.81 0.48 -16.66
C ASN A 133 -20.14 1.04 -16.10
N ASP A 134 -20.14 2.24 -15.51
CA ASP A 134 -21.30 2.91 -14.91
C ASP A 134 -22.01 2.10 -13.79
N ALA A 135 -21.30 1.19 -13.11
CA ALA A 135 -21.82 0.28 -12.09
C ALA A 135 -21.47 0.72 -10.66
N HIS A 136 -21.77 1.98 -10.34
CA HIS A 136 -21.47 2.61 -9.04
C HIS A 136 -22.12 1.90 -7.85
N ASP A 137 -23.33 1.39 -8.03
CA ASP A 137 -24.07 0.71 -6.97
C ASP A 137 -23.40 -0.61 -6.56
N VAL A 138 -22.85 -1.33 -7.55
CA VAL A 138 -22.11 -2.58 -7.33
C VAL A 138 -20.76 -2.29 -6.69
N ALA A 139 -20.08 -1.21 -7.12
CA ALA A 139 -18.85 -0.75 -6.48
C ALA A 139 -19.09 -0.38 -5.01
N LYS A 140 -20.21 0.27 -4.69
CA LYS A 140 -20.59 0.60 -3.31
C LYS A 140 -20.87 -0.65 -2.46
N SER A 141 -21.55 -1.64 -3.04
CA SER A 141 -21.77 -2.95 -2.42
C SER A 141 -20.44 -3.64 -2.07
N LEU A 142 -19.50 -3.66 -3.01
CA LEU A 142 -18.16 -4.20 -2.81
C LEU A 142 -17.41 -3.49 -1.66
N LEU A 143 -17.48 -2.15 -1.59
CA LEU A 143 -16.87 -1.37 -0.52
C LEU A 143 -17.46 -1.70 0.85
N PHE A 144 -18.77 -1.87 0.94
CA PHE A 144 -19.43 -2.25 2.18
C PHE A 144 -19.08 -3.66 2.63
N ALA A 145 -19.05 -4.63 1.71
CA ALA A 145 -18.62 -6.00 2.02
C ALA A 145 -17.17 -6.01 2.54
N ARG A 146 -16.27 -5.28 1.88
CA ARG A 146 -14.88 -5.12 2.32
C ARG A 146 -14.74 -4.46 3.70
N SER A 147 -15.51 -3.40 3.95
CA SER A 147 -15.50 -2.70 5.25
C SER A 147 -15.93 -3.66 6.38
N TYR A 148 -16.96 -4.47 6.11
CA TYR A 148 -17.43 -5.49 7.04
C TYR A 148 -16.41 -6.60 7.30
N GLU A 149 -15.81 -7.17 6.25
CA GLU A 149 -14.78 -8.22 6.38
C GLU A 149 -13.56 -7.76 7.19
N LYS A 150 -13.16 -6.48 7.02
CA LYS A 150 -11.97 -5.94 7.69
C LYS A 150 -12.24 -5.56 9.16
N ASN A 151 -13.40 -4.96 9.44
CA ASN A 151 -13.66 -4.30 10.71
C ASN A 151 -14.74 -4.99 11.56
N GLY A 152 -15.47 -5.97 11.03
CA GLY A 152 -16.65 -6.56 11.65
C GLY A 152 -17.88 -5.65 11.68
N GLU A 153 -17.75 -4.41 11.23
CA GLU A 153 -18.80 -3.39 11.14
C GLU A 153 -18.65 -2.58 9.84
N ILE A 154 -19.77 -2.16 9.25
CA ILE A 154 -19.75 -1.31 8.05
C ILE A 154 -19.56 0.15 8.47
N LEU A 155 -18.31 0.56 8.61
CA LEU A 155 -17.97 1.97 8.81
C LEU A 155 -18.20 2.72 7.49
N VAL A 156 -19.13 3.68 7.50
CA VAL A 156 -19.29 4.66 6.43
C VAL A 156 -18.28 5.78 6.68
N SER A 157 -17.01 5.55 6.37
CA SER A 157 -16.09 6.66 6.23
C SER A 157 -16.42 7.35 4.91
N GLU A 158 -17.03 8.53 4.95
CA GLU A 158 -17.17 9.46 3.81
C GLU A 158 -15.80 10.01 3.35
N ASP A 159 -14.71 9.24 3.46
CA ASP A 159 -13.37 9.72 3.18
C ASP A 159 -13.06 9.62 1.68
N PRO A 160 -13.03 10.74 0.92
CA PRO A 160 -12.76 10.75 -0.51
C PRO A 160 -11.24 10.78 -0.77
N HIS A 161 -10.45 10.13 0.08
CA HIS A 161 -9.01 10.38 0.19
C HIS A 161 -8.12 9.18 -0.05
N LEU A 162 -8.52 8.29 -0.95
CA LEU A 162 -7.57 7.46 -1.69
C LEU A 162 -7.43 8.06 -3.08
N MET A 163 -6.27 8.66 -3.37
CA MET A 163 -5.89 8.84 -4.77
C MET A 163 -6.08 7.48 -5.46
N PRO A 164 -6.95 7.36 -6.48
CA PRO A 164 -7.22 6.08 -7.13
C PRO A 164 -6.01 5.57 -7.92
N VAL A 165 -4.99 6.41 -8.07
CA VAL A 165 -3.77 6.09 -8.80
C VAL A 165 -2.75 5.42 -7.89
N ARG A 166 -2.25 4.28 -8.33
CA ARG A 166 -1.16 3.53 -7.72
C ARG A 166 0.11 3.64 -8.56
N LEU A 167 1.26 3.55 -7.91
CA LEU A 167 2.57 3.60 -8.57
C LEU A 167 3.13 2.19 -8.74
N ILE A 168 3.53 1.82 -9.96
CA ILE A 168 4.26 0.58 -10.22
C ILE A 168 5.76 0.87 -10.15
N ARG A 169 6.44 0.26 -9.18
CA ARG A 169 7.90 0.30 -9.04
C ARG A 169 8.58 -0.52 -10.13
N ARG A 170 9.87 -0.30 -10.29
CA ARG A 170 10.70 -0.96 -11.32
C ARG A 170 10.84 -2.47 -11.14
N ASN A 171 10.66 -2.95 -9.91
CA ASN A 171 10.66 -4.36 -9.55
C ASN A 171 9.27 -5.02 -9.71
N GLY A 172 8.28 -4.28 -10.22
CA GLY A 172 6.91 -4.76 -10.39
C GLY A 172 6.01 -4.59 -9.16
N ASN A 173 6.53 -4.13 -8.02
CA ASN A 173 5.72 -3.91 -6.82
C ASN A 173 4.84 -2.66 -6.99
N VAL A 174 3.56 -2.81 -6.65
CA VAL A 174 2.61 -1.71 -6.61
C VAL A 174 2.62 -1.03 -5.24
N VAL A 175 2.67 0.29 -5.22
CA VAL A 175 2.62 1.09 -3.99
C VAL A 175 1.63 2.26 -4.08
N PRO A 176 1.11 2.76 -2.94
CA PRO A 176 0.28 3.95 -2.91
C PRO A 176 1.01 5.17 -3.49
N TRP A 177 0.26 6.07 -4.13
CA TRP A 177 0.80 7.35 -4.58
C TRP A 177 1.23 8.23 -3.40
N SER A 178 2.40 8.86 -3.51
CA SER A 178 2.94 9.75 -2.48
C SER A 178 3.54 11.00 -3.13
N GLU A 179 2.88 12.14 -2.93
CA GLU A 179 3.37 13.46 -3.38
C GLU A 179 4.66 13.87 -2.64
N THR A 180 4.77 13.52 -1.34
CA THR A 180 5.91 13.87 -0.49
C THR A 180 7.23 13.24 -0.97
N LYS A 181 7.18 12.02 -1.53
CA LYS A 181 8.35 11.37 -2.13
C LYS A 181 8.84 12.12 -3.37
N ILE A 182 7.93 12.62 -4.19
CA ILE A 182 8.25 13.44 -5.37
C ILE A 182 8.88 14.76 -4.92
N GLU A 183 8.28 15.44 -3.94
CA GLU A 183 8.83 16.67 -3.37
C GLU A 183 10.25 16.45 -2.83
N THR A 184 10.46 15.37 -2.07
CA THR A 184 11.77 15.06 -1.47
C THR A 184 12.83 14.79 -2.54
N ALA A 185 12.49 14.06 -3.60
CA ALA A 185 13.41 13.79 -4.71
C ALA A 185 13.79 15.08 -5.45
N VAL A 186 12.81 15.95 -5.73
CA VAL A 186 13.04 17.24 -6.37
C VAL A 186 13.88 18.14 -5.44
N ARG A 187 13.54 18.21 -4.15
CA ARG A 187 14.27 18.97 -3.13
C ARG A 187 15.74 18.58 -3.05
N LYS A 188 16.07 17.28 -3.12
CA LYS A 188 17.46 16.80 -3.19
C LYS A 188 18.20 17.38 -4.40
N ALA A 189 17.58 17.37 -5.58
CA ALA A 189 18.18 17.95 -6.79
C ALA A 189 18.43 19.47 -6.69
N PHE A 190 17.57 20.20 -5.98
CA PHE A 190 17.81 21.63 -5.68
C PHE A 190 19.00 21.83 -4.72
N LEU A 191 19.08 21.00 -3.67
CA LEU A 191 20.14 21.08 -2.66
C LEU A 191 21.52 20.71 -3.22
N ASP A 192 21.60 19.73 -4.12
CA ASP A 192 22.84 19.34 -4.80
C ASP A 192 23.45 20.50 -5.61
N LEU A 193 22.58 21.39 -6.13
CA LEU A 193 22.98 22.61 -6.83
C LEU A 193 23.09 23.84 -5.92
N ARG A 194 22.94 23.67 -4.59
CA ARG A 194 22.93 24.75 -3.59
C ARG A 194 21.90 25.85 -3.89
N LYS A 195 20.74 25.45 -4.41
CA LYS A 195 19.61 26.35 -4.70
C LYS A 195 18.52 26.25 -3.65
N ASP A 196 17.65 27.27 -3.63
CA ASP A 196 16.47 27.28 -2.77
C ASP A 196 15.49 26.16 -3.16
N PRO A 197 15.15 25.24 -2.24
CA PRO A 197 14.23 24.14 -2.52
C PRO A 197 12.74 24.52 -2.47
N GLU A 198 12.36 25.76 -2.15
CA GLU A 198 10.96 26.20 -2.08
C GLU A 198 10.09 25.76 -3.28
N PRO A 199 10.56 25.81 -4.55
CA PRO A 199 9.75 25.39 -5.69
C PRO A 199 9.42 23.89 -5.75
N ALA A 200 10.12 23.05 -4.96
CA ALA A 200 9.95 21.60 -5.01
C ALA A 200 8.53 21.14 -4.66
N SER A 201 7.89 21.79 -3.69
CA SER A 201 6.50 21.48 -3.30
C SER A 201 5.52 21.81 -4.42
N ARG A 202 5.70 22.97 -5.09
CA ARG A 202 4.87 23.35 -6.26
C ARG A 202 5.03 22.39 -7.43
N ILE A 203 6.24 21.89 -7.67
CA ILE A 203 6.51 20.89 -8.72
C ILE A 203 5.82 19.56 -8.38
N ALA A 204 5.98 19.07 -7.15
CA ALA A 204 5.34 17.83 -6.71
C ALA A 204 3.81 17.89 -6.83
N HIS A 205 3.21 19.03 -6.47
CA HIS A 205 1.79 19.27 -6.61
C HIS A 205 1.34 19.29 -8.08
N GLY A 206 2.11 19.92 -8.97
CA GLY A 206 1.85 19.95 -10.41
C GLY A 206 1.85 18.56 -11.05
N VAL A 207 2.82 17.72 -10.66
CA VAL A 207 2.90 16.31 -11.10
C VAL A 207 1.69 15.53 -10.59
N THR A 208 1.39 15.66 -9.30
CA THR A 208 0.25 14.98 -8.65
C THR A 208 -1.08 15.33 -9.31
N LYS A 209 -1.29 16.60 -9.66
CA LYS A 209 -2.49 17.05 -10.39
C LYS A 209 -2.61 16.45 -11.79
N ARG A 210 -1.50 16.33 -12.53
CA ARG A 210 -1.52 15.68 -13.85
C ARG A 210 -1.85 14.21 -13.77
N VAL A 211 -1.25 13.52 -12.80
CA VAL A 211 -1.51 12.10 -12.60
C VAL A 211 -2.97 11.86 -12.21
N ARG A 212 -3.54 12.72 -11.35
CA ARG A 212 -4.97 12.66 -11.01
C ARG A 212 -5.89 12.90 -12.20
N GLY A 213 -5.50 13.79 -13.11
CA GLY A 213 -6.30 14.11 -14.30
C GLY A 213 -6.15 13.11 -15.46
N GLY A 214 -5.30 12.09 -15.32
CA GLY A 214 -5.12 11.05 -16.33
C GLY A 214 -6.06 9.86 -16.11
N ASP A 215 -6.36 9.14 -17.18
CA ASP A 215 -7.28 7.97 -17.14
C ASP A 215 -6.63 6.69 -16.57
N SER A 216 -5.36 6.73 -16.16
CA SER A 216 -4.60 5.54 -15.76
C SER A 216 -4.67 5.29 -14.25
N ALA A 217 -5.11 4.11 -13.84
CA ALA A 217 -5.13 3.65 -12.44
C ALA A 217 -3.73 3.33 -11.92
N PHE A 218 -2.83 2.99 -12.83
CA PHE A 218 -1.44 2.71 -12.55
C PHE A 218 -0.55 3.64 -13.35
N VAL A 219 0.51 4.11 -12.70
CA VAL A 219 1.56 4.88 -13.36
C VAL A 219 2.88 4.21 -13.05
N HIS A 220 3.69 3.96 -14.08
CA HIS A 220 5.03 3.44 -13.84
C HIS A 220 5.90 4.57 -13.28
N ILE A 221 6.86 4.19 -12.45
CA ILE A 221 7.81 5.15 -11.87
C ILE A 221 8.63 5.91 -12.93
N GLU A 222 8.86 5.34 -14.12
CA GLU A 222 9.49 6.07 -15.22
C GLU A 222 8.59 7.20 -15.74
N ASP A 223 7.30 6.94 -15.91
CA ASP A 223 6.32 7.96 -16.35
C ASP A 223 6.25 9.12 -15.34
N VAL A 224 6.31 8.82 -14.03
CA VAL A 224 6.38 9.86 -13.00
C VAL A 224 7.67 10.67 -13.11
N GLN A 225 8.80 10.03 -13.39
CA GLN A 225 10.07 10.72 -13.56
C GLN A 225 10.04 11.65 -14.78
N ASP A 226 9.43 11.22 -15.88
CA ASP A 226 9.24 12.06 -17.06
C ASP A 226 8.32 13.25 -16.76
N LEU A 227 7.22 13.03 -16.02
CA LEU A 227 6.34 14.12 -15.58
C LEU A 227 7.05 15.14 -14.67
N VAL A 228 7.96 14.68 -13.80
CA VAL A 228 8.79 15.56 -12.96
C VAL A 228 9.73 16.40 -13.82
N GLU A 229 10.35 15.81 -14.83
CA GLU A 229 11.23 16.53 -15.78
C GLU A 229 10.45 17.59 -16.56
N GLU A 230 9.27 17.25 -17.07
CA GLU A 230 8.38 18.21 -17.74
C GLU A 230 7.94 19.35 -16.81
N GLU A 231 7.61 19.06 -15.56
CA GLU A 231 7.19 20.07 -14.59
C GLU A 231 8.34 20.99 -14.17
N LEU A 232 9.55 20.45 -13.99
CA LEU A 232 10.76 21.25 -13.80
C LEU A 232 11.01 22.19 -14.98
N GLY A 233 10.85 21.70 -16.21
CA GLY A 233 10.96 22.52 -17.43
C GLY A 233 9.91 23.61 -17.50
N ARG A 234 8.65 23.28 -17.21
CA ARG A 234 7.52 24.23 -17.23
C ARG A 234 7.67 25.37 -16.23
N GLN A 235 8.26 25.10 -15.07
CA GLN A 235 8.55 26.12 -14.06
C GLN A 235 9.88 26.87 -14.31
N GLY A 236 10.53 26.64 -15.46
CA GLY A 236 11.75 27.33 -15.88
C GLY A 236 13.01 26.88 -15.14
N GLN A 237 12.97 25.76 -14.41
CA GLN A 237 14.07 25.26 -13.59
C GLN A 237 15.02 24.34 -14.38
N TYR A 238 15.50 24.82 -15.53
CA TYR A 238 16.26 24.01 -16.48
C TYR A 238 17.59 23.46 -15.94
N GLU A 239 18.25 24.20 -15.05
CA GLU A 239 19.50 23.75 -14.42
C GLU A 239 19.26 22.57 -13.48
N VAL A 240 18.20 22.63 -12.68
CA VAL A 240 17.80 21.55 -11.76
C VAL A 240 17.31 20.35 -12.56
N MET A 241 16.52 20.57 -13.61
CA MET A 241 16.09 19.52 -14.54
C MET A 241 17.28 18.76 -15.14
N ARG A 242 18.33 19.46 -15.58
CA ARG A 242 19.55 18.82 -16.11
C ARG A 242 20.29 18.01 -15.05
N ALA A 243 20.42 18.52 -13.84
CA ALA A 243 21.05 17.79 -12.74
C ALA A 243 20.25 16.52 -12.38
N TYR A 244 18.92 16.65 -12.30
CA TYR A 244 18.01 15.54 -12.05
C TYR A 244 18.10 14.45 -13.14
N MET A 245 18.08 14.83 -14.43
CA MET A 245 18.26 13.91 -15.56
C MET A 245 19.62 13.19 -15.50
N SER A 246 20.70 13.92 -15.23
CA SER A 246 22.05 13.35 -15.10
C SER A 246 22.11 12.30 -13.99
N TYR A 247 21.56 12.62 -12.81
CA TYR A 247 21.48 11.70 -11.69
C TYR A 247 20.64 10.45 -12.02
N ARG A 248 19.49 10.60 -12.70
CA ARG A 248 18.65 9.49 -13.16
C ARG A 248 19.42 8.53 -14.08
N ILE A 249 20.16 9.06 -15.04
CA ILE A 249 20.97 8.28 -16.00
C ILE A 249 22.09 7.53 -15.27
N GLN A 250 22.83 8.20 -14.38
CA GLN A 250 23.90 7.58 -13.60
C GLN A 250 23.36 6.42 -12.75
N ARG A 251 22.22 6.61 -12.08
CA ARG A 251 21.57 5.55 -11.30
C ARG A 251 21.02 4.42 -12.18
N ALA A 252 20.60 4.70 -13.42
CA ALA A 252 20.20 3.66 -14.36
C ALA A 252 21.40 2.80 -14.80
N GLU A 253 22.56 3.42 -15.03
CA GLU A 253 23.78 2.71 -15.42
C GLU A 253 24.34 1.85 -14.28
N VAL A 254 24.37 2.38 -13.06
CA VAL A 254 24.74 1.61 -11.86
C VAL A 254 23.85 0.37 -11.72
N ARG A 255 22.54 0.50 -11.95
CA ARG A 255 21.61 -0.65 -11.92
C ARG A 255 21.87 -1.69 -13.02
N LYS A 256 22.24 -1.26 -14.23
CA LYS A 256 22.63 -2.19 -15.31
C LYS A 256 23.89 -2.97 -14.95
N ILE A 257 24.85 -2.33 -14.28
CA ILE A 257 26.09 -2.95 -13.86
C ILE A 257 25.86 -3.96 -12.71
N HIS A 258 24.90 -3.70 -11.81
CA HIS A 258 24.55 -4.59 -10.70
C HIS A 258 23.43 -5.62 -11.01
N GLN A 259 23.24 -6.00 -12.27
CA GLN A 259 22.12 -6.82 -12.78
C GLN A 259 21.93 -8.26 -12.21
N ALA A 260 22.64 -8.67 -11.17
CA ALA A 260 22.51 -10.00 -10.55
C ALA A 260 22.07 -9.98 -9.07
N GLU A 261 21.91 -8.80 -8.49
CA GLU A 261 21.52 -8.65 -7.10
C GLU A 261 20.26 -7.77 -7.07
N ALA A 262 19.12 -8.38 -6.79
CA ALA A 262 17.84 -7.71 -6.57
C ALA A 262 17.85 -6.89 -5.26
N THR A 263 18.95 -6.20 -4.97
CA THR A 263 19.17 -5.47 -3.73
C THR A 263 18.67 -4.04 -3.92
N GLU A 264 17.39 -3.92 -3.59
CA GLU A 264 16.71 -2.80 -2.94
C GLU A 264 17.52 -1.49 -2.81
N ASP A 265 16.94 -0.41 -3.32
CA ASP A 265 17.44 0.96 -3.12
C ASP A 265 17.17 1.36 -1.65
N PRO A 266 18.21 1.61 -0.81
CA PRO A 266 18.05 1.90 0.62
C PRO A 266 17.23 3.17 0.92
N ASN A 267 16.94 4.00 -0.10
CA ASN A 267 16.20 5.25 0.03
C ASN A 267 14.68 5.13 -0.26
N GLN A 268 14.16 3.94 -0.59
CA GLN A 268 12.76 3.78 -1.02
C GLN A 268 11.77 3.32 0.07
N ASP A 269 12.23 2.98 1.28
CA ASP A 269 11.40 2.27 2.28
C ASP A 269 10.72 3.10 3.37
N SER A 270 10.73 4.42 3.30
CA SER A 270 10.43 5.22 4.50
C SER A 270 8.96 5.63 4.71
N MET A 271 7.94 4.85 4.31
CA MET A 271 6.56 5.10 4.76
C MET A 271 5.76 3.80 4.84
N VAL A 272 5.46 3.37 6.06
CA VAL A 272 4.58 2.23 6.36
C VAL A 272 3.32 2.80 7.01
N VAL A 273 2.14 2.34 6.60
CA VAL A 273 0.89 2.72 7.25
C VAL A 273 0.71 1.85 8.49
N VAL A 274 0.66 2.47 9.66
CA VAL A 274 0.50 1.80 10.94
C VAL A 274 -0.91 2.00 11.46
N THR A 275 -1.63 0.90 11.63
CA THR A 275 -2.96 0.94 12.25
C THR A 275 -2.82 0.79 13.75
N ARG A 276 -3.30 1.80 14.49
CA ARG A 276 -3.37 1.79 15.95
C ARG A 276 -4.59 1.00 16.43
N GLU A 277 -4.62 0.66 17.71
CA GLU A 277 -5.73 -0.08 18.33
C GLU A 277 -7.08 0.69 18.32
N ASP A 278 -7.05 2.01 18.14
CA ASP A 278 -8.24 2.87 18.01
C ASP A 278 -8.81 2.93 16.58
N GLY A 279 -8.22 2.19 15.64
CA GLY A 279 -8.61 2.18 14.22
C GLY A 279 -8.05 3.35 13.40
N GLN A 280 -7.30 4.28 14.01
CA GLN A 280 -6.62 5.34 13.28
C GLN A 280 -5.39 4.79 12.55
N SER A 281 -5.16 5.27 11.34
CA SER A 281 -4.02 4.88 10.51
C SER A 281 -3.04 6.04 10.44
N ASP A 282 -1.85 5.85 11.02
CA ASP A 282 -0.77 6.82 11.01
C ASP A 282 0.33 6.42 10.03
N PHE A 283 1.03 7.42 9.50
CA PHE A 283 2.19 7.16 8.66
C PHE A 283 3.46 7.03 9.50
N TRP A 284 4.10 5.87 9.43
CA TRP A 284 5.38 5.60 10.05
C TRP A 284 6.52 5.85 9.04
N ASP A 285 7.33 6.86 9.34
CA ASP A 285 8.50 7.24 8.54
C ASP A 285 9.79 6.50 8.97
N GLY A 286 9.74 5.85 10.13
CA GLY A 286 10.84 5.17 10.81
C GLY A 286 11.94 6.10 11.33
N THR A 287 11.64 7.39 11.49
CA THR A 287 12.52 8.32 12.24
C THR A 287 12.73 7.86 13.68
N GLU A 288 11.67 7.32 14.28
CA GLU A 288 11.69 6.69 15.60
C GLU A 288 12.62 5.47 15.63
N LEU A 289 12.52 4.59 14.62
CA LEU A 289 13.40 3.41 14.51
C LEU A 289 14.87 3.81 14.43
N LYS A 290 15.20 4.85 13.67
CA LYS A 290 16.57 5.35 13.61
C LYS A 290 17.10 5.77 14.99
N LYS A 291 16.28 6.46 15.79
CA LYS A 291 16.65 6.80 17.18
C LYS A 291 16.82 5.56 18.05
N ARG A 292 15.97 4.53 17.87
CA ARG A 292 16.10 3.24 18.58
C ARG A 292 17.37 2.50 18.20
N ILE A 293 17.75 2.49 16.92
CA ILE A 293 19.01 1.91 16.45
C ILE A 293 20.18 2.62 17.11
N GLN A 294 20.20 3.96 17.10
CA GLN A 294 21.25 4.74 17.77
C GLN A 294 21.36 4.40 19.26
N PHE A 295 20.22 4.28 19.96
CA PHE A 295 20.18 3.83 21.36
C PHE A 295 20.75 2.41 21.53
N GLY A 296 20.36 1.48 20.65
CA GLY A 296 20.84 0.10 20.66
C GLY A 296 22.36 0.01 20.46
N MET A 297 22.93 0.85 19.60
CA MET A 297 24.34 0.85 19.22
C MET A 297 25.29 1.43 20.27
N ILE A 298 24.80 2.15 21.29
CA ILE A 298 25.66 2.89 22.24
C ILE A 298 26.69 1.97 22.90
N GLY A 299 27.97 2.21 22.63
CA GLY A 299 29.07 1.45 23.21
C GLY A 299 29.18 0.00 22.74
N LEU A 300 28.62 -0.33 21.57
CA LEU A 300 28.82 -1.60 20.87
C LEU A 300 29.66 -1.39 19.61
N ASN A 301 30.49 -2.37 19.27
CA ASN A 301 31.24 -2.40 18.01
C ASN A 301 30.56 -3.42 17.09
N LEU A 302 29.53 -3.00 16.37
CA LEU A 302 28.77 -3.88 15.47
C LEU A 302 29.47 -4.03 14.12
N CYS A 303 29.30 -5.19 13.49
CA CYS A 303 29.84 -5.49 12.16
C CYS A 303 29.04 -4.87 10.99
N LEU A 304 27.90 -4.22 11.28
CA LEU A 304 27.06 -3.52 10.32
C LEU A 304 26.96 -2.03 10.66
N SER A 305 26.85 -1.20 9.63
CA SER A 305 26.56 0.23 9.75
C SER A 305 25.12 0.49 10.18
N GLU A 306 24.84 1.71 10.66
CA GLU A 306 23.48 2.15 11.03
C GLU A 306 22.48 1.96 9.88
N GLU A 307 22.89 2.23 8.65
CA GLU A 307 22.05 2.11 7.44
C GLU A 307 21.75 0.65 7.11
N GLU A 308 22.75 -0.25 7.23
CA GLU A 308 22.57 -1.69 7.00
C GLU A 308 21.69 -2.33 8.08
N ILE A 309 21.82 -1.89 9.33
CA ILE A 309 20.95 -2.35 10.43
C ILE A 309 19.51 -1.88 10.18
N GLU A 310 19.31 -0.61 9.82
CA GLU A 310 17.98 -0.08 9.51
C GLU A 310 17.31 -0.87 8.38
N PHE A 311 18.07 -1.20 7.34
CA PHE A 311 17.61 -2.02 6.24
C PHE A 311 17.17 -3.42 6.69
N GLU A 312 17.99 -4.13 7.45
CA GLU A 312 17.66 -5.47 7.95
C GLU A 312 16.46 -5.46 8.92
N LEU A 313 16.31 -4.40 9.73
CA LEU A 313 15.16 -4.26 10.62
C LEU A 313 13.85 -4.01 9.85
N ARG A 314 13.91 -3.42 8.66
CA ARG A 314 12.74 -3.10 7.82
C ARG A 314 12.35 -4.21 6.84
N ARG A 315 13.21 -5.20 6.60
CA ARG A 315 13.08 -6.23 5.55
C ARG A 315 11.78 -7.04 5.55
N SER A 316 11.05 -7.09 6.66
CA SER A 316 9.79 -7.84 6.79
C SER A 316 8.58 -6.97 7.12
N ILE A 317 8.73 -5.65 7.00
CA ILE A 317 7.66 -4.70 7.25
C ILE A 317 6.90 -4.49 5.93
N GLY A 318 5.63 -4.87 5.90
CA GLY A 318 4.73 -4.63 4.77
C GLY A 318 4.36 -3.15 4.63
N ALA A 319 3.61 -2.81 3.57
CA ALA A 319 3.14 -1.43 3.36
C ALA A 319 2.09 -0.97 4.40
N GLU A 320 1.38 -1.92 5.00
CA GLU A 320 0.41 -1.75 6.08
C GLU A 320 0.71 -2.78 7.18
N ILE A 321 0.71 -2.37 8.45
CA ILE A 321 0.98 -3.25 9.60
C ILE A 321 0.31 -2.69 10.85
N ALA A 322 -0.16 -3.53 11.77
CA ALA A 322 -0.63 -3.06 13.07
C ALA A 322 0.55 -2.56 13.92
N GLU A 323 0.34 -1.59 14.81
CA GLU A 323 1.41 -1.03 15.66
C GLU A 323 2.11 -2.13 16.51
N SER A 324 1.31 -3.03 17.10
CA SER A 324 1.80 -4.16 17.88
C SER A 324 2.60 -5.16 17.02
N GLU A 325 2.19 -5.36 15.77
CA GLU A 325 2.90 -6.22 14.82
C GLU A 325 4.18 -5.57 14.31
N LEU A 326 4.20 -4.24 14.12
CA LEU A 326 5.39 -3.49 13.75
C LEU A 326 6.48 -3.64 14.80
N GLN A 327 6.13 -3.38 16.06
CA GLN A 327 7.05 -3.57 17.18
C GLN A 327 7.58 -5.00 17.22
N ARG A 328 6.69 -6.00 17.12
CA ARG A 328 7.07 -7.41 17.16
C ARG A 328 8.01 -7.76 16.01
N THR A 329 7.74 -7.28 14.80
CA THR A 329 8.53 -7.53 13.60
C THR A 329 9.93 -6.92 13.73
N ILE A 330 10.03 -5.67 14.20
CA ILE A 330 11.33 -5.01 14.44
C ILE A 330 12.15 -5.80 15.46
N VAL A 331 11.53 -6.25 16.56
CA VAL A 331 12.22 -7.06 17.58
C VAL A 331 12.66 -8.43 17.05
N LEU A 332 11.85 -9.08 16.20
CA LEU A 332 12.21 -10.35 15.58
C LEU A 332 13.37 -10.19 14.59
N ASN A 333 13.35 -9.16 13.77
CA ASN A 333 14.44 -8.84 12.84
C ASN A 333 15.72 -8.48 13.59
N ALA A 334 15.63 -7.76 14.72
CA ALA A 334 16.80 -7.49 15.56
C ALA A 334 17.40 -8.78 16.15
N LYS A 335 16.56 -9.77 16.49
CA LYS A 335 17.02 -11.07 17.01
C LYS A 335 17.69 -11.93 15.95
N SER A 336 17.26 -11.87 14.69
CA SER A 336 17.91 -12.64 13.62
C SER A 336 19.34 -12.16 13.36
N LEU A 337 19.65 -10.89 13.65
CA LEU A 337 21.02 -10.36 13.56
C LEU A 337 22.01 -11.00 14.55
N ILE A 338 21.54 -11.70 15.59
CA ILE A 338 22.39 -12.45 16.53
C ILE A 338 23.17 -13.56 15.81
N GLU A 339 22.63 -14.08 14.71
CA GLU A 339 23.32 -15.07 13.88
C GLU A 339 24.54 -14.48 13.16
N LYS A 340 24.57 -13.16 12.95
CA LYS A 340 25.68 -12.45 12.30
C LYS A 340 26.79 -12.07 13.29
N ASP A 341 26.43 -11.61 14.49
CA ASP A 341 27.39 -11.20 15.53
C ASP A 341 26.80 -11.38 16.94
N ALA A 342 27.62 -11.85 17.88
CA ALA A 342 27.23 -12.00 19.28
C ALA A 342 26.87 -10.66 19.95
N ASP A 343 27.47 -9.53 19.56
CA ASP A 343 27.14 -8.22 20.12
C ASP A 343 25.73 -7.74 19.70
N PHE A 344 25.14 -8.31 18.64
CA PHE A 344 23.72 -8.07 18.32
C PHE A 344 22.77 -8.61 19.39
N ALA A 345 23.20 -9.51 20.28
CA ALA A 345 22.39 -9.93 21.42
C ALA A 345 22.08 -8.75 22.36
N LYS A 346 23.07 -7.89 22.63
CA LYS A 346 22.87 -6.67 23.44
C LYS A 346 22.07 -5.63 22.68
N PHE A 347 22.30 -5.50 21.37
CA PHE A 347 21.53 -4.61 20.51
C PHE A 347 20.04 -4.98 20.52
N ALA A 348 19.69 -6.24 20.23
CA ALA A 348 18.31 -6.73 20.21
C ALA A 348 17.62 -6.57 21.58
N ALA A 349 18.36 -6.82 22.67
CA ALA A 349 17.86 -6.58 24.02
C ALA A 349 17.54 -5.09 24.27
N ARG A 350 18.37 -4.16 23.77
CA ARG A 350 18.13 -2.72 23.91
C ARG A 350 17.00 -2.21 23.03
N ILE A 351 16.82 -2.76 21.83
CA ILE A 351 15.66 -2.48 20.99
C ILE A 351 14.38 -2.88 21.74
N LEU A 352 14.32 -4.10 22.27
CA LEU A 352 13.18 -4.54 23.09
C LEU A 352 12.97 -3.65 24.32
N LEU A 353 14.05 -3.32 25.03
CA LEU A 353 14.00 -2.47 26.22
C LEU A 353 13.44 -1.08 25.92
N SER A 354 13.74 -0.53 24.74
CA SER A 354 13.20 0.78 24.34
C SER A 354 11.68 0.77 24.21
N TYR A 355 11.05 -0.34 23.83
CA TYR A 355 9.60 -0.46 23.82
C TYR A 355 9.02 -0.63 25.23
N ILE A 356 9.68 -1.44 26.07
CA ILE A 356 9.28 -1.62 27.48
C ILE A 356 9.30 -0.28 28.23
N TYR A 357 10.27 0.59 27.92
CA TYR A 357 10.32 1.92 28.53
C TYR A 357 9.14 2.79 28.15
N GLU A 358 8.68 2.77 26.91
CA GLU A 358 7.51 3.55 26.50
C GLU A 358 6.19 2.98 27.03
N GLU A 359 6.14 1.67 27.28
CA GLU A 359 4.98 1.04 27.91
C GLU A 359 4.87 1.37 29.41
N VAL A 360 6.01 1.46 30.11
CA VAL A 360 6.06 1.55 31.59
C VAL A 360 6.29 2.99 32.09
N LEU A 361 6.99 3.81 31.33
CA LEU A 361 7.32 5.20 31.66
C LEU A 361 6.48 6.13 30.79
N ASP A 362 6.10 7.31 31.30
CA ASP A 362 5.62 8.42 30.46
C ASP A 362 6.83 9.07 29.75
N TRP A 363 7.45 8.30 28.86
CA TRP A 363 8.63 8.68 28.09
C TRP A 363 8.50 8.11 26.69
N SER A 364 8.84 8.91 25.66
CA SER A 364 8.93 8.44 24.28
C SER A 364 10.28 8.79 23.68
N ILE A 365 10.89 7.85 22.95
CA ILE A 365 12.17 8.07 22.27
C ILE A 365 12.08 9.18 21.22
N GLN A 366 10.89 9.39 20.64
CA GLN A 366 10.65 10.43 19.65
C GLN A 366 10.52 11.80 20.31
N ARG A 367 9.72 11.91 21.38
CA ARG A 367 9.40 13.17 22.10
C ARG A 367 10.54 13.64 22.99
N ASP A 368 11.03 12.75 23.85
CA ASP A 368 11.87 13.12 25.00
C ASP A 368 13.34 12.78 24.78
N GLY A 369 13.64 11.84 23.88
CA GLY A 369 14.99 11.42 23.52
C GLY A 369 15.74 10.69 24.65
N ILE A 370 16.93 10.17 24.35
CA ILE A 370 17.66 9.26 25.25
C ILE A 370 18.14 9.95 26.54
N ALA A 371 18.40 11.27 26.50
CA ALA A 371 18.97 12.00 27.64
C ALA A 371 17.99 12.16 28.82
N SER A 372 16.69 12.22 28.55
CA SER A 372 15.63 12.40 29.54
C SER A 372 15.20 11.10 30.22
N LEU A 373 15.57 9.94 29.64
CA LEU A 373 15.19 8.61 30.15
C LEU A 373 15.60 8.39 31.61
N LYS A 374 16.77 8.92 32.01
CA LYS A 374 17.23 8.83 33.40
C LYS A 374 16.31 9.60 34.37
N ALA A 375 15.81 10.76 33.96
CA ALA A 375 14.89 11.56 34.75
C ALA A 375 13.53 10.87 34.87
N ALA A 376 13.00 10.35 33.75
CA ALA A 376 11.76 9.57 33.72
C ALA A 376 11.81 8.35 34.67
N HIS A 377 12.93 7.63 34.67
CA HIS A 377 13.16 6.54 35.62
C HIS A 377 13.15 6.99 37.08
N GLN A 378 13.80 8.12 37.39
CA GLN A 378 13.87 8.66 38.76
C GLN A 378 12.52 9.17 39.24
N GLU A 379 11.67 9.68 38.34
CA GLU A 379 10.35 10.18 38.64
C GLU A 379 9.33 9.05 38.84
N GLN A 380 9.28 8.08 37.92
CA GLN A 380 8.33 6.97 37.97
C GLN A 380 8.62 5.99 39.13
N PHE A 381 9.90 5.78 39.46
CA PHE A 381 10.31 4.86 40.52
C PHE A 381 10.78 5.55 41.81
N ARG A 382 10.41 6.82 42.00
CA ARG A 382 10.64 7.53 43.25
C ARG A 382 9.78 6.88 44.34
N ARG A 383 10.41 6.07 45.20
CA ARG A 383 9.80 5.56 46.44
C ARG A 383 9.84 6.61 47.54
#